data_AF-A0AAP5I0P1-F1
#
_entry.id   AF-A0AAP5I0P1-F1
#
_cell.length_a   1.000
_cell.length_b   1.000
_cell.length_c   1.000
_cell.angle_alpha   90.00
_cell.angle_beta   90.00
_cell.angle_gamma   90.00
#
_symmetry.space_group_name_H-M   'P 1'
#
loop_
_entity.id
_entity.type
_entity.pdbx_description
1 polymer ?
#
loop_
_entity_poly.entity_id
_entity_poly.type
_entity_poly.pdbx_seq_one_letter_code
_entity_poly.pdbx_strand_id
1 'polypeptide(L)'
;MSVIVIGDRAVGKSSMILSLCEPSPQERYVVVDEDDSRRLKEELSPDGKVLPTENPINLHSLSLYLRLPRPREITVDLIDTRGEFWGDIKATESPQDKFPSAYQDFMQKIGKARYIILVLHPYQELVREEYLKAEHNPLDRVNKEEDLYPRDVWVKNLRRNLETLKKNCKSVKHFFVCLHKADLFCNYKEESSKWQYNPSGNNDFGTYLDRIITRYFRVAKDVIQEFNANQTGASKLSFFITTKKDRKLLEIPWLSLGTYLSLDEEI
;
A
#
# COMPACT_ATOMS: atom_id res chain seq x y z
N MET A 1 -11.43 4.88 -14.27
CA MET A 1 -9.96 4.72 -14.12
C MET A 1 -9.72 3.80 -12.94
N SER A 2 -8.87 2.77 -13.07
CA SER A 2 -8.69 1.76 -12.00
C SER A 2 -7.36 1.94 -11.27
N VAL A 3 -7.45 2.30 -9.99
CA VAL A 3 -6.36 2.20 -9.02
C VAL A 3 -6.62 0.96 -8.19
N ILE A 4 -5.66 0.06 -8.07
CA ILE A 4 -5.84 -1.15 -7.26
C ILE A 4 -4.90 -1.13 -6.07
N VAL A 5 -5.46 -1.32 -4.87
CA VAL A 5 -4.69 -1.52 -3.63
C VAL A 5 -4.59 -3.00 -3.34
N ILE A 6 -3.36 -3.49 -3.19
CA ILE A 6 -3.05 -4.91 -2.98
C ILE A 6 -1.94 -5.08 -1.95
N GLY A 7 -1.75 -6.31 -1.45
CA GLY A 7 -0.69 -6.66 -0.51
C GLY A 7 -1.07 -7.87 0.34
N ASP A 8 -0.09 -8.40 1.07
CA ASP A 8 -0.24 -9.61 1.88
C ASP A 8 -1.29 -9.44 3.01
N ARG A 9 -1.57 -10.53 3.73
CA ARG A 9 -2.44 -10.47 4.92
C ARG A 9 -1.81 -9.63 6.00
N ALA A 10 -2.67 -8.96 6.77
CA ALA A 10 -2.29 -8.19 7.95
C ALA A 10 -1.29 -7.04 7.69
N VAL A 11 -0.95 -6.73 6.45
CA VAL A 11 -0.12 -5.54 6.11
C VAL A 11 -0.83 -4.22 6.43
N GLY A 12 -2.15 -4.26 6.61
CA GLY A 12 -2.96 -3.10 7.02
C GLY A 12 -3.67 -2.39 5.87
N LYS A 13 -4.06 -3.11 4.81
CA LYS A 13 -4.79 -2.52 3.66
C LYS A 13 -6.15 -1.96 4.10
N SER A 14 -6.95 -2.78 4.77
CA SER A 14 -8.25 -2.39 5.31
C SER A 14 -8.11 -1.26 6.33
N SER A 15 -7.12 -1.31 7.22
CA SER A 15 -6.86 -0.21 8.16
C SER A 15 -6.43 1.07 7.46
N MET A 16 -5.62 0.99 6.41
CA MET A 16 -5.19 2.14 5.62
C MET A 16 -6.39 2.85 4.97
N ILE A 17 -7.31 2.09 4.36
CA ILE A 17 -8.52 2.64 3.73
C ILE A 17 -9.53 3.14 4.77
N LEU A 18 -9.79 2.39 5.84
CA LEU A 18 -10.68 2.85 6.92
C LEU A 18 -10.17 4.13 7.58
N SER A 19 -8.84 4.26 7.74
CA SER A 19 -8.24 5.49 8.27
C SER A 19 -8.41 6.68 7.32
N LEU A 20 -8.61 6.45 6.01
CA LEU A 20 -9.00 7.51 5.07
C LEU A 20 -10.45 7.95 5.28
N CYS A 21 -11.33 7.02 5.66
CA CYS A 21 -12.75 7.21 5.94
C CYS A 21 -13.03 7.88 7.30
N GLU A 22 -12.04 7.93 8.19
CA GLU A 22 -12.15 8.61 9.48
C GLU A 22 -12.04 10.12 9.32
N PRO A 23 -13.02 10.89 9.83
CA PRO A 23 -12.91 12.34 9.87
C PRO A 23 -11.67 12.74 10.66
N SER A 24 -10.82 13.58 10.08
CA SER A 24 -9.62 14.07 10.75
C SER A 24 -9.60 15.59 10.77
N PRO A 25 -9.22 16.24 11.90
CA PRO A 25 -8.88 17.66 11.90
C PRO A 25 -7.70 17.99 10.96
N GLN A 26 -6.94 16.96 10.58
CA GLN A 26 -5.84 17.02 9.62
C GLN A 26 -6.25 16.55 8.22
N GLU A 27 -7.53 16.20 8.00
CA GLU A 27 -8.06 15.89 6.68
C GLU A 27 -7.94 17.15 5.83
N ARG A 28 -7.16 17.04 4.76
CA ARG A 28 -6.90 18.19 3.91
C ARG A 28 -7.16 17.88 2.47
N TYR A 29 -6.71 16.72 1.98
CA TYR A 29 -6.60 16.54 0.55
C TYR A 29 -7.15 15.26 -0.03
N VAL A 30 -7.36 14.21 0.77
CA VAL A 30 -7.98 12.96 0.29
C VAL A 30 -9.27 12.75 1.04
N VAL A 31 -10.39 12.69 0.32
CA VAL A 31 -11.73 12.52 0.88
C VAL A 31 -12.34 11.26 0.29
N VAL A 32 -12.92 10.41 1.13
CA VAL A 32 -13.69 9.24 0.68
C VAL A 32 -15.15 9.66 0.55
N ASP A 33 -15.84 9.18 -0.48
CA ASP A 33 -17.29 9.34 -0.58
C ASP A 33 -17.99 8.85 0.71
N GLU A 34 -19.06 9.54 1.14
CA GLU A 34 -19.69 9.27 2.43
C GLU A 34 -20.41 7.91 2.45
N ASP A 35 -21.07 7.55 1.36
CA ASP A 35 -21.80 6.28 1.27
C ASP A 35 -20.80 5.11 1.18
N ASP A 36 -19.71 5.28 0.44
CA ASP A 36 -18.61 4.32 0.44
C ASP A 36 -17.94 4.19 1.81
N SER A 37 -17.70 5.31 2.51
CA SER A 37 -17.14 5.33 3.86
C SER A 37 -18.02 4.56 4.85
N ARG A 38 -19.35 4.75 4.78
CA ARG A 38 -20.32 4.05 5.63
C ARG A 38 -20.33 2.55 5.34
N ARG A 39 -20.48 2.19 4.06
CA ARG A 39 -20.50 0.79 3.62
C ARG A 39 -19.20 0.05 3.98
N LEU A 40 -18.04 0.67 3.74
CA LEU A 40 -16.74 0.08 4.08
C LEU A 40 -16.58 -0.14 5.59
N LYS A 41 -17.08 0.78 6.43
CA LYS A 41 -17.05 0.61 7.88
C LYS A 41 -17.92 -0.57 8.31
N GLU A 42 -19.10 -0.73 7.74
CA GLU A 42 -20.00 -1.86 8.00
C GLU A 42 -19.39 -3.20 7.53
N GLU A 43 -18.81 -3.23 6.33
CA GLU A 43 -18.22 -4.45 5.75
C GLU A 43 -16.90 -4.86 6.43
N LEU A 44 -16.02 -3.91 6.73
CA LEU A 44 -14.67 -4.20 7.21
C LEU A 44 -14.52 -4.09 8.72
N SER A 45 -15.38 -3.34 9.41
CA SER A 45 -15.23 -3.03 10.83
C SER A 45 -16.57 -2.73 11.55
N PRO A 46 -17.58 -3.62 11.49
CA PRO A 46 -18.91 -3.37 12.04
C PRO A 46 -18.89 -3.06 13.55
N ASP A 47 -18.01 -3.72 14.30
CA ASP A 47 -17.85 -3.53 15.76
C ASP A 47 -16.67 -2.62 16.14
N GLY A 48 -16.17 -1.81 15.20
CA GLY A 48 -14.96 -1.01 15.39
C GLY A 48 -13.65 -1.83 15.41
N LYS A 49 -13.71 -3.11 15.07
CA LYS A 49 -12.54 -3.99 14.86
C LYS A 49 -12.52 -4.49 13.43
N VAL A 50 -11.34 -4.39 12.79
CA VAL A 50 -11.13 -4.87 11.43
C VAL A 50 -11.32 -6.39 11.36
N LEU A 51 -12.26 -6.85 10.53
CA LEU A 51 -12.55 -8.28 10.35
C LEU A 51 -11.43 -8.98 9.57
N PRO A 52 -11.15 -10.25 9.87
CA PRO A 52 -10.24 -11.06 9.05
C PRO A 52 -10.86 -11.37 7.68
N THR A 53 -10.03 -11.46 6.64
CA THR A 53 -10.45 -11.85 5.29
C THR A 53 -10.82 -13.34 5.26
N GLU A 54 -12.12 -13.65 5.21
CA GLU A 54 -12.63 -15.03 5.17
C GLU A 54 -12.54 -15.65 3.78
N ASN A 55 -12.93 -14.90 2.74
CA ASN A 55 -12.81 -15.34 1.35
C ASN A 55 -11.36 -15.23 0.84
N PRO A 56 -10.95 -16.02 -0.17
CA PRO A 56 -9.61 -15.91 -0.77
C PRO A 56 -9.28 -14.49 -1.23
N ILE A 57 -10.30 -13.79 -1.76
CA ILE A 57 -10.27 -12.39 -2.18
C ILE A 57 -11.58 -11.74 -1.77
N ASN A 58 -11.48 -10.60 -1.10
CA ASN A 58 -12.57 -9.65 -0.96
C ASN A 58 -12.25 -8.41 -1.80
N LEU A 59 -13.25 -7.92 -2.52
CA LEU A 59 -13.13 -6.74 -3.35
C LEU A 59 -14.03 -5.64 -2.79
N HIS A 60 -13.46 -4.48 -2.53
CA HIS A 60 -14.21 -3.30 -2.16
C HIS A 60 -13.83 -2.15 -3.11
N SER A 61 -14.81 -1.60 -3.80
CA SER A 61 -14.60 -0.39 -4.61
C SER A 61 -14.94 0.84 -3.77
N LEU A 62 -14.26 1.96 -4.00
CA LEU A 62 -14.58 3.25 -3.40
C LEU A 62 -14.19 4.41 -4.32
N SER A 63 -14.93 5.51 -4.23
CA SER A 63 -14.56 6.79 -4.83
C SER A 63 -13.75 7.64 -3.84
N LEU A 64 -12.60 8.14 -4.30
CA LEU A 64 -11.81 9.15 -3.60
C LEU A 64 -11.83 10.47 -4.36
N TYR A 65 -12.04 11.56 -3.64
CA TYR A 65 -11.88 12.92 -4.12
C TYR A 65 -10.56 13.51 -3.62
N LEU A 66 -9.69 13.90 -4.56
CA LEU A 66 -8.40 14.52 -4.30
C LEU A 66 -8.51 16.04 -4.45
N ARG A 67 -8.37 16.80 -3.35
CA ARG A 67 -8.37 18.28 -3.32
C ARG A 67 -7.00 18.83 -3.74
N LEU A 68 -6.65 18.62 -5.00
CA LEU A 68 -5.47 19.18 -5.66
C LEU A 68 -5.85 20.53 -6.31
N PRO A 69 -4.87 21.36 -6.78
CA PRO A 69 -5.16 22.58 -7.53
C PRO A 69 -6.10 22.35 -8.73
N ARG A 70 -6.00 21.18 -9.37
CA ARG A 70 -7.01 20.63 -10.26
C ARG A 70 -7.62 19.41 -9.56
N PRO A 71 -8.81 19.54 -8.94
CA PRO A 71 -9.39 18.44 -8.19
C PRO A 71 -9.68 17.22 -9.06
N ARG A 72 -9.60 16.03 -8.47
CA ARG A 72 -9.76 14.76 -9.19
C ARG A 72 -10.64 13.80 -8.42
N GLU A 73 -11.46 13.05 -9.12
CA GLU A 73 -12.13 11.87 -8.58
C GLU A 73 -11.44 10.61 -9.13
N ILE A 74 -11.19 9.64 -8.26
CA ILE A 74 -10.57 8.38 -8.62
C ILE A 74 -11.39 7.22 -8.05
N THR A 75 -11.60 6.20 -8.86
CA THR A 75 -12.15 4.92 -8.41
C THR A 75 -11.01 4.02 -7.97
N VAL A 76 -11.10 3.54 -6.74
CA VAL A 76 -10.13 2.64 -6.12
C VAL A 76 -10.78 1.30 -5.89
N ASP A 77 -10.10 0.24 -6.31
CA ASP A 77 -10.44 -1.14 -5.97
C ASP A 77 -9.46 -1.62 -4.89
N LEU A 78 -9.94 -1.76 -3.66
CA LEU A 78 -9.24 -2.48 -2.60
C LEU A 78 -9.45 -3.98 -2.81
N ILE A 79 -8.37 -4.69 -3.16
CA ILE A 79 -8.37 -6.15 -3.18
C ILE A 79 -7.73 -6.62 -1.87
N ASP A 80 -8.58 -7.06 -0.95
CA ASP A 80 -8.13 -7.69 0.28
C ASP A 80 -7.98 -9.20 0.07
N THR A 81 -6.72 -9.64 -0.01
CA THR A 81 -6.37 -11.04 -0.21
C THR A 81 -5.95 -11.72 1.09
N ARG A 82 -6.23 -13.01 1.23
CA ARG A 82 -5.64 -13.83 2.31
C ARG A 82 -4.12 -13.91 2.18
N GLY A 83 -3.44 -14.24 3.28
CA GLY A 83 -1.98 -14.13 3.37
C GLY A 83 -1.25 -15.11 2.47
N GLU A 84 -1.84 -16.30 2.33
CA GLU A 84 -1.34 -17.35 1.48
C GLU A 84 -1.49 -17.00 -0.01
N PHE A 85 -2.32 -16.02 -0.39
CA PHE A 85 -2.75 -15.79 -1.77
C PHE A 85 -1.70 -15.16 -2.68
N TRP A 86 -0.71 -14.49 -2.11
CA TRP A 86 0.49 -14.03 -2.83
C TRP A 86 1.58 -15.11 -2.90
N GLY A 87 1.28 -16.30 -2.38
CA GLY A 87 2.21 -17.36 -2.04
C GLY A 87 2.91 -16.96 -0.75
N ASP A 88 2.40 -17.29 0.43
CA ASP A 88 3.29 -17.19 1.58
C ASP A 88 4.55 -18.03 1.27
N ILE A 89 5.76 -17.50 1.46
CA ILE A 89 6.98 -18.30 1.25
C ILE A 89 7.06 -19.48 2.23
N LYS A 90 6.24 -19.44 3.29
CA LYS A 90 5.95 -20.55 4.20
C LYS A 90 4.78 -21.44 3.74
N ALA A 91 4.02 -21.06 2.70
CA ALA A 91 2.94 -21.90 2.18
C ALA A 91 3.52 -23.10 1.44
N THR A 92 2.96 -24.27 1.72
CA THR A 92 3.31 -25.54 1.07
C THR A 92 2.67 -25.72 -0.30
N GLU A 93 1.68 -24.90 -0.64
CA GLU A 93 0.92 -24.97 -1.90
C GLU A 93 0.80 -23.59 -2.54
N SER A 94 0.86 -23.55 -3.88
CA SER A 94 0.67 -22.33 -4.65
C SER A 94 -0.78 -21.83 -4.55
N PRO A 95 -1.01 -20.51 -4.48
CA PRO A 95 -2.36 -19.93 -4.58
C PRO A 95 -3.12 -20.36 -5.83
N GLN A 96 -2.38 -20.55 -6.94
CA GLN A 96 -2.95 -20.96 -8.21
C GLN A 96 -3.53 -22.37 -8.14
N ASP A 97 -2.93 -23.25 -7.34
CA ASP A 97 -3.38 -24.64 -7.19
C ASP A 97 -4.51 -24.73 -6.16
N LYS A 98 -4.39 -23.97 -5.06
CA LYS A 98 -5.35 -23.96 -3.96
C LYS A 98 -6.66 -23.23 -4.30
N PHE A 99 -6.58 -22.14 -5.06
CA PHE A 99 -7.72 -21.28 -5.42
C PHE A 99 -7.68 -20.85 -6.89
N PRO A 100 -7.76 -21.77 -7.86
CA PRO A 100 -7.49 -21.50 -9.27
C PRO A 100 -8.38 -20.41 -9.87
N SER A 101 -9.71 -20.48 -9.66
CA SER A 101 -10.65 -19.48 -10.18
C SER A 101 -10.42 -18.10 -9.57
N ALA A 102 -10.32 -18.02 -8.24
CA ALA A 102 -10.05 -16.76 -7.55
C ALA A 102 -8.70 -16.16 -8.02
N TYR A 103 -7.67 -16.99 -8.16
CA TYR A 103 -6.35 -16.54 -8.60
C TYR A 103 -6.40 -16.01 -10.03
N GLN A 104 -7.12 -16.69 -10.93
CA GLN A 104 -7.31 -16.22 -12.29
C GLN A 104 -8.06 -14.88 -12.33
N ASP A 105 -9.15 -14.73 -11.55
CA ASP A 105 -9.93 -13.49 -11.49
C ASP A 105 -9.09 -12.34 -10.93
N PHE A 106 -8.30 -12.60 -9.88
CA PHE A 106 -7.33 -11.65 -9.35
C PHE A 106 -6.33 -11.19 -10.40
N MET A 107 -5.70 -12.13 -11.11
CA MET A 107 -4.70 -11.84 -12.14
C MET A 107 -5.30 -11.03 -13.29
N GLN A 108 -6.53 -11.36 -13.71
CA GLN A 108 -7.24 -10.58 -14.72
C GLN A 108 -7.53 -9.16 -14.25
N LYS A 109 -7.89 -8.99 -12.98
CA LYS A 109 -8.23 -7.69 -12.41
C LYS A 109 -7.00 -6.79 -12.28
N ILE A 110 -5.90 -7.28 -11.72
CA ILE A 110 -4.64 -6.50 -11.65
C ILE A 110 -4.04 -6.24 -13.03
N GLY A 111 -4.22 -7.15 -14.00
CA GLY A 111 -3.75 -6.97 -15.38
C GLY A 111 -4.46 -5.85 -16.15
N LYS A 112 -5.62 -5.38 -15.66
CA LYS A 112 -6.38 -4.25 -16.21
C LYS A 112 -6.19 -2.95 -15.41
N ALA A 113 -5.37 -2.97 -14.35
CA ALA A 113 -5.11 -1.79 -13.53
C ALA A 113 -4.27 -0.77 -14.32
N ARG A 114 -4.57 0.52 -14.16
CA ARG A 114 -3.67 1.59 -14.65
C ARG A 114 -2.62 1.94 -13.61
N TYR A 115 -3.00 1.85 -12.33
CA TYR A 115 -2.13 2.12 -11.19
C TYR A 115 -2.30 1.03 -10.14
N ILE A 116 -1.19 0.64 -9.52
CA ILE A 116 -1.19 -0.34 -8.43
C ILE A 116 -0.49 0.26 -7.21
N ILE A 117 -1.14 0.16 -6.05
CA ILE A 117 -0.56 0.42 -4.74
C ILE A 117 -0.32 -0.92 -4.05
N LEU A 118 0.94 -1.33 -3.96
CA LEU A 118 1.39 -2.50 -3.22
C LEU A 118 1.73 -2.10 -1.78
N VAL A 119 0.97 -2.61 -0.81
CA VAL A 119 1.16 -2.39 0.62
C VAL A 119 1.99 -3.51 1.23
N LEU A 120 3.05 -3.14 1.95
CA LEU A 120 3.98 -4.06 2.61
C LEU A 120 4.01 -3.77 4.11
N HIS A 121 4.22 -4.81 4.92
CA HIS A 121 4.63 -4.67 6.32
C HIS A 121 6.13 -4.39 6.43
N PRO A 122 6.61 -3.83 7.55
CA PRO A 122 8.04 -3.76 7.82
C PRO A 122 8.64 -5.16 7.99
N TYR A 123 9.91 -5.32 7.61
CA TYR A 123 10.69 -6.50 8.00
C TYR A 123 11.08 -6.42 9.48
N GLN A 124 11.32 -7.58 10.11
CA GLN A 124 11.55 -7.70 11.56
C GLN A 124 12.61 -6.72 12.07
N GLU A 125 13.77 -6.69 11.42
CA GLU A 125 14.93 -5.90 11.83
C GLU A 125 14.76 -4.38 11.60
N LEU A 126 13.68 -3.97 10.93
CA LEU A 126 13.33 -2.57 10.79
C LEU A 126 12.50 -2.07 11.97
N VAL A 127 11.72 -2.95 12.58
CA VAL A 127 10.84 -2.62 13.71
C VAL A 127 11.69 -2.34 14.94
N ARG A 128 11.32 -1.31 15.69
CA ARG A 128 12.05 -0.96 16.91
C ARG A 128 11.86 -2.04 17.97
N GLU A 129 12.95 -2.36 18.69
CA GLU A 129 12.97 -3.46 19.66
C GLU A 129 11.90 -3.33 20.74
N GLU A 130 11.53 -2.11 21.16
CA GLU A 130 10.50 -1.88 22.16
C GLU A 130 9.12 -2.43 21.74
N TYR A 131 8.84 -2.52 20.44
CA TYR A 131 7.55 -3.02 19.93
C TYR A 131 7.56 -4.53 19.64
N LEU A 132 8.74 -5.15 19.62
CA LEU A 132 8.88 -6.61 19.51
C LEU A 132 8.71 -7.29 20.88
N LYS A 133 8.93 -6.55 21.97
CA LYS A 133 8.76 -7.05 23.34
C LYS A 133 7.28 -7.04 23.75
N ALA A 134 6.77 -8.21 24.14
CA ALA A 134 5.35 -8.46 24.40
C ALA A 134 4.68 -7.51 25.41
N GLU A 135 5.46 -6.90 26.32
CA GLU A 135 4.94 -6.09 27.43
C GLU A 135 4.59 -4.64 27.04
N HIS A 136 5.07 -4.15 25.89
CA HIS A 136 4.79 -2.78 25.41
C HIS A 136 3.95 -2.76 24.15
N ASN A 137 3.40 -3.91 23.76
CA ASN A 137 2.91 -4.12 22.42
C ASN A 137 1.64 -3.28 22.15
N PRO A 138 1.71 -2.16 21.39
CA PRO A 138 0.55 -1.40 20.98
C PRO A 138 -0.12 -2.05 19.75
N LEU A 139 0.32 -3.24 19.33
CA LEU A 139 -0.25 -3.97 18.22
C LEU A 139 -1.61 -4.50 18.67
N ASP A 140 -2.65 -4.00 18.00
CA ASP A 140 -3.93 -4.69 17.87
C ASP A 140 -3.66 -6.16 17.49
N ARG A 141 -3.58 -7.06 18.48
CA ARG A 141 -3.63 -8.56 18.50
C ARG A 141 -3.21 -9.42 17.27
N VAL A 142 -2.58 -8.89 16.21
CA VAL A 142 -2.42 -9.56 14.90
C VAL A 142 -0.98 -9.41 14.34
N ASN A 143 -0.02 -8.97 15.14
CA ASN A 143 1.39 -8.96 14.71
C ASN A 143 2.28 -9.33 15.87
N LYS A 144 2.36 -10.61 16.20
CA LYS A 144 3.51 -11.08 16.98
C LYS A 144 4.74 -11.01 16.07
N GLU A 145 5.94 -11.06 16.62
CA GLU A 145 7.19 -11.16 15.82
C GLU A 145 7.11 -12.25 14.73
N GLU A 146 6.32 -13.29 15.01
CA GLU A 146 5.92 -14.42 14.17
C GLU A 146 5.28 -14.02 12.82
N ASP A 147 4.59 -12.88 12.77
CA ASP A 147 3.84 -12.37 11.61
C ASP A 147 4.69 -11.48 10.69
N LEU A 148 5.87 -11.04 11.13
CA LEU A 148 6.81 -10.27 10.32
C LEU A 148 7.83 -11.21 9.66
N TYR A 149 8.31 -10.81 8.48
CA TYR A 149 9.35 -11.58 7.81
C TYR A 149 10.75 -11.07 8.22
N PRO A 150 11.71 -11.98 8.46
CA PRO A 150 13.12 -11.61 8.47
C PRO A 150 13.50 -10.91 7.18
N ARG A 151 14.51 -10.03 7.22
CA ARG A 151 14.94 -9.21 6.08
C ARG A 151 15.05 -9.99 4.77
N ASP A 152 15.78 -11.09 4.74
CA ASP A 152 16.03 -11.84 3.50
C ASP A 152 14.75 -12.46 2.93
N VAL A 153 13.85 -12.90 3.81
CA VAL A 153 12.54 -13.45 3.44
C VAL A 153 11.65 -12.34 2.88
N TRP A 154 11.68 -11.16 3.50
CA TRP A 154 10.96 -9.98 3.04
C TRP A 154 11.45 -9.54 1.64
N VAL A 155 12.77 -9.50 1.42
CA VAL A 155 13.36 -9.15 0.11
C VAL A 155 12.98 -10.16 -0.97
N LYS A 156 12.99 -11.47 -0.65
CA LYS A 156 12.55 -12.53 -1.58
C LYS A 156 11.06 -12.39 -1.93
N ASN A 157 10.20 -12.08 -0.95
CA ASN A 157 8.78 -11.86 -1.19
C ASN A 157 8.53 -10.63 -2.06
N LEU A 158 9.22 -9.52 -1.80
CA LEU A 158 9.13 -8.33 -2.65
C LEU A 158 9.53 -8.66 -4.10
N ARG A 159 10.65 -9.37 -4.30
CA ARG A 159 11.09 -9.80 -5.62
C ARG A 159 10.02 -10.62 -6.35
N ARG A 160 9.45 -11.62 -5.68
CA ARG A 160 8.42 -12.47 -6.29
C ARG A 160 7.15 -11.67 -6.62
N ASN A 161 6.71 -10.78 -5.73
CA ASN A 161 5.55 -9.94 -5.97
C ASN A 161 5.78 -9.03 -7.19
N LEU A 162 6.96 -8.41 -7.28
CA LEU A 162 7.34 -7.59 -8.42
C LEU A 162 7.44 -8.39 -9.73
N GLU A 163 8.00 -9.60 -9.73
CA GLU A 163 8.02 -10.46 -10.93
C GLU A 163 6.61 -10.89 -11.37
N THR A 164 5.72 -11.16 -10.40
CA THR A 164 4.31 -11.48 -10.68
C THR A 164 3.62 -10.28 -11.32
N LEU A 165 3.82 -9.07 -10.78
CA LEU A 165 3.28 -7.84 -11.34
C LEU A 165 3.84 -7.57 -12.74
N LYS A 166 5.16 -7.72 -12.95
CA LYS A 166 5.81 -7.55 -14.26
C LYS A 166 5.23 -8.49 -15.31
N LYS A 167 5.00 -9.76 -14.96
CA LYS A 167 4.46 -10.77 -15.88
C LYS A 167 3.01 -10.49 -16.27
N ASN A 168 2.18 -10.05 -15.32
CA ASN A 168 0.73 -10.01 -15.48
C ASN A 168 0.16 -8.59 -15.71
N CYS A 169 0.90 -7.53 -15.39
CA CYS A 169 0.40 -6.15 -15.34
C CYS A 169 1.07 -5.24 -16.38
N LYS A 170 1.06 -5.64 -17.65
CA LYS A 170 1.73 -4.89 -18.74
C LYS A 170 1.11 -3.52 -19.05
N SER A 171 -0.13 -3.30 -18.63
CA SER A 171 -0.89 -2.05 -18.84
C SER A 171 -0.67 -1.03 -17.72
N VAL A 172 -0.03 -1.42 -16.62
CA VAL A 172 0.18 -0.55 -15.46
C VAL A 172 1.21 0.51 -15.81
N LYS A 173 0.78 1.77 -15.65
CA LYS A 173 1.61 2.94 -15.89
C LYS A 173 2.51 3.30 -14.74
N HIS A 174 2.08 3.02 -13.51
CA HIS A 174 2.87 3.35 -12.32
C HIS A 174 2.57 2.43 -11.15
N PHE A 175 3.61 2.11 -10.39
CA PHE A 175 3.54 1.24 -9.22
C PHE A 175 3.95 2.05 -7.97
N PHE A 176 3.10 2.04 -6.96
CA PHE A 176 3.33 2.65 -5.67
C PHE A 176 3.59 1.54 -4.65
N VAL A 177 4.75 1.55 -4.01
CA VAL A 177 5.12 0.57 -2.98
C VAL A 177 5.08 1.28 -1.62
N CYS A 178 4.12 0.92 -0.79
CA CYS A 178 3.89 1.56 0.51
C CYS A 178 4.31 0.63 1.65
N LEU A 179 5.32 1.03 2.41
CA LEU A 179 5.67 0.37 3.68
C LEU A 179 4.76 0.91 4.79
N HIS A 180 3.74 0.15 5.14
CA HIS A 180 2.75 0.55 6.13
C HIS A 180 3.25 0.33 7.57
N LYS A 181 2.54 0.92 8.54
CA LYS A 181 2.87 0.87 9.98
C LYS A 181 4.19 1.59 10.31
N ALA A 182 4.42 2.75 9.71
CA ALA A 182 5.61 3.59 9.91
C ALA A 182 5.92 3.90 11.38
N ASP A 183 4.88 3.95 12.22
CA ASP A 183 5.00 4.15 13.66
C ASP A 183 5.75 3.04 14.40
N LEU A 184 5.90 1.86 13.79
CA LEU A 184 6.66 0.74 14.36
C LEU A 184 8.17 0.86 14.13
N PHE A 185 8.62 1.63 13.14
CA PHE A 185 10.02 1.61 12.72
C PHE A 185 10.68 2.98 12.59
N CYS A 186 9.92 4.07 12.55
CA CYS A 186 10.49 5.41 12.46
C CYS A 186 9.79 6.41 13.38
N ASN A 187 10.44 7.56 13.58
CA ASN A 187 9.76 8.71 14.15
C ASN A 187 8.86 9.32 13.07
N TYR A 188 7.67 8.75 12.92
CA TYR A 188 6.74 9.11 11.86
C TYR A 188 6.32 10.59 11.91
N LYS A 189 6.29 11.21 13.11
CA LYS A 189 6.01 12.65 13.25
C LYS A 189 7.12 13.50 12.64
N GLU A 190 8.38 13.10 12.86
CA GLU A 190 9.53 13.78 12.25
C GLU A 190 9.53 13.61 10.72
N GLU A 191 9.29 12.40 10.21
CA GLU A 191 9.15 12.19 8.76
C GLU A 191 7.98 12.98 8.18
N SER A 192 6.81 12.97 8.82
CA SER A 192 5.63 13.76 8.43
C SER A 192 5.90 15.27 8.42
N SER A 193 6.70 15.77 9.36
CA SER A 193 7.03 17.19 9.41
C SER A 193 7.87 17.65 8.22
N LYS A 194 8.74 16.78 7.71
CA LYS A 194 9.61 17.02 6.54
C LYS A 194 8.84 16.93 5.23
N TRP A 195 7.79 16.09 5.20
CA TRP A 195 7.07 15.76 3.99
C TRP A 195 5.62 16.20 4.11
N GLN A 196 5.38 17.43 3.68
CA GLN A 196 4.05 18.02 3.66
C GLN A 196 3.71 18.39 2.23
N TYR A 197 2.53 17.96 1.79
CA TYR A 197 1.99 18.41 0.52
C TYR A 197 1.76 19.92 0.57
N ASN A 198 2.37 20.62 -0.39
CA ASN A 198 2.21 22.05 -0.61
C ASN A 198 1.37 22.25 -1.89
N PRO A 199 0.08 22.64 -1.78
CA PRO A 199 -0.77 22.88 -2.95
C PRO A 199 -0.35 24.11 -3.77
N SER A 200 0.41 25.03 -3.18
CA SER A 200 0.81 26.31 -3.79
C SER A 200 2.28 26.35 -4.25
N GLY A 201 3.01 25.24 -4.14
CA GLY A 201 4.43 25.17 -4.47
C GLY A 201 4.84 23.85 -5.09
N ASN A 202 6.13 23.72 -5.43
CA ASN A 202 6.67 22.47 -5.94
C ASN A 202 6.70 21.42 -4.83
N ASN A 203 6.02 20.31 -5.05
CA ASN A 203 6.14 19.11 -4.23
C ASN A 203 7.32 18.32 -4.75
N ASP A 204 8.45 18.36 -4.03
CA ASP A 204 9.62 17.57 -4.37
C ASP A 204 9.45 16.11 -3.93
N PHE A 205 8.51 15.43 -4.58
CA PHE A 205 8.32 14.00 -4.39
C PHE A 205 9.57 13.23 -4.78
N GLY A 206 10.41 13.71 -5.71
CA GLY A 206 11.67 13.07 -6.08
C GLY A 206 12.60 12.87 -4.88
N THR A 207 12.92 13.95 -4.16
CA THR A 207 13.77 13.88 -2.96
C THR A 207 13.14 13.05 -1.85
N TYR A 208 11.81 13.08 -1.71
CA TYR A 208 11.10 12.20 -0.79
C TYR A 208 11.35 10.73 -1.13
N LEU A 209 11.09 10.34 -2.38
CA LEU A 209 11.21 8.96 -2.84
C LEU A 209 12.64 8.44 -2.62
N ASP A 210 13.65 9.24 -2.98
CA ASP A 210 15.07 8.89 -2.79
C ASP A 210 15.42 8.66 -1.32
N ARG A 211 14.93 9.53 -0.43
CA ARG A 211 15.10 9.38 1.02
C ARG A 211 14.45 8.10 1.53
N ILE A 212 13.20 7.82 1.14
CA ILE A 212 12.47 6.62 1.56
C ILE A 212 13.18 5.36 1.09
N ILE A 213 13.63 5.33 -0.18
CA ILE A 213 14.39 4.22 -0.73
C ILE A 213 15.66 3.99 0.10
N THR A 214 16.44 5.05 0.30
CA THR A 214 17.74 4.98 0.99
C THR A 214 17.60 4.57 2.45
N ARG A 215 16.54 4.99 3.13
CA ARG A 215 16.36 4.79 4.57
C ARG A 215 15.64 3.48 4.91
N TYR A 216 14.61 3.12 4.15
CA TYR A 216 13.69 2.04 4.53
C TYR A 216 13.73 0.84 3.57
N PHE A 217 14.06 1.06 2.29
CA PHE A 217 14.09 0.01 1.27
C PHE A 217 15.51 -0.39 0.84
N ARG A 218 16.56 0.13 1.49
CA ARG A 218 17.97 -0.13 1.14
C ARG A 218 18.30 -1.62 1.04
N VAL A 219 17.68 -2.44 1.88
CA VAL A 219 17.88 -3.91 1.89
C VAL A 219 17.41 -4.59 0.60
N ALA A 220 16.53 -3.97 -0.18
CA ALA A 220 16.03 -4.46 -1.45
C ALA A 220 16.52 -3.65 -2.65
N LYS A 221 17.59 -2.85 -2.50
CA LYS A 221 18.09 -1.96 -3.56
C LYS A 221 18.28 -2.69 -4.90
N ASP A 222 18.89 -3.88 -4.87
CA ASP A 222 19.17 -4.64 -6.08
C ASP A 222 17.89 -5.13 -6.77
N VAL A 223 16.90 -5.60 -5.98
CA VAL A 223 15.57 -5.99 -6.50
C VAL A 223 14.88 -4.81 -7.18
N ILE A 224 14.95 -3.63 -6.55
CA ILE A 224 14.33 -2.39 -7.05
C ILE A 224 15.01 -1.93 -8.35
N GLN A 225 16.34 -1.96 -8.38
CA GLN A 225 17.12 -1.58 -9.55
C GLN A 225 16.86 -2.52 -10.73
N GLU A 226 16.84 -3.83 -10.48
CA GLU A 226 16.54 -4.84 -11.50
C GLU A 226 15.13 -4.68 -12.06
N PHE A 227 14.13 -4.44 -11.20
CA PHE A 227 12.79 -4.18 -11.67
C PHE A 227 12.76 -2.95 -12.58
N ASN A 228 13.29 -1.82 -12.12
CA ASN A 228 13.27 -0.55 -12.86
C ASN A 228 14.08 -0.60 -14.17
N ALA A 229 15.21 -1.30 -14.21
CA ALA A 229 16.05 -1.42 -15.41
C ALA A 229 15.35 -2.18 -16.55
N ASN A 230 14.43 -3.07 -16.20
CA ASN A 230 13.70 -3.92 -17.15
C ASN A 230 12.37 -3.30 -17.61
N GLN A 231 12.06 -2.06 -17.23
CA GLN A 231 10.83 -1.39 -17.64
C GLN A 231 11.11 -0.48 -18.84
N THR A 232 10.43 -0.72 -19.95
CA THR A 232 10.38 0.22 -21.08
C THR A 232 9.24 1.20 -20.85
N GLY A 233 9.54 2.49 -20.65
CA GLY A 233 8.55 3.55 -20.49
C GLY A 233 8.38 4.06 -19.05
N ALA A 234 7.17 4.52 -18.72
CA ALA A 234 6.88 5.27 -17.49
C ALA A 234 6.61 4.42 -16.22
N SER A 235 6.61 3.08 -16.33
CA SER A 235 6.29 2.15 -15.23
C SER A 235 7.42 2.06 -14.20
N LYS A 236 7.64 3.16 -13.46
CA LYS A 236 8.63 3.24 -12.38
C LYS A 236 7.99 2.87 -11.04
N LEU A 237 8.82 2.38 -10.13
CA LEU A 237 8.44 2.19 -8.73
C LEU A 237 8.58 3.52 -7.97
N SER A 238 7.53 3.93 -7.25
CA SER A 238 7.59 5.00 -6.25
C SER A 238 7.36 4.41 -4.86
N PHE A 239 8.18 4.79 -3.89
CA PHE A 239 8.19 4.22 -2.54
C PHE A 239 7.71 5.20 -1.48
N PHE A 240 6.85 4.73 -0.59
CA PHE A 240 6.26 5.55 0.46
C PHE A 240 6.30 4.81 1.79
N ILE A 241 6.27 5.55 2.89
CA ILE A 241 5.90 5.02 4.19
C ILE A 241 4.53 5.56 4.57
N THR A 242 3.70 4.74 5.22
CA THR A 242 2.34 5.15 5.65
C THR A 242 2.04 4.65 7.06
N THR A 243 1.16 5.33 7.78
CA THR A 243 0.64 4.90 9.08
C THR A 243 -0.75 5.48 9.30
N LYS A 244 -1.62 4.77 10.03
CA LYS A 244 -2.92 5.32 10.48
C LYS A 244 -2.77 6.47 11.48
N LYS A 245 -1.62 6.60 12.11
CA LYS A 245 -1.36 7.60 13.17
C LYS A 245 -1.03 9.01 12.66
N ASP A 246 -0.90 9.19 11.34
CA ASP A 246 -0.55 10.47 10.74
C ASP A 246 -1.19 10.63 9.36
N ARG A 247 -2.14 11.58 9.26
CA ARG A 247 -2.93 11.77 8.04
C ARG A 247 -2.05 12.21 6.87
N LYS A 248 -0.99 13.00 7.10
CA LYS A 248 -0.12 13.48 6.02
C LYS A 248 0.61 12.31 5.36
N LEU A 249 1.23 11.44 6.16
CA LEU A 249 1.89 10.24 5.60
C LEU A 249 0.90 9.29 4.91
N LEU A 250 -0.33 9.19 5.43
CA LEU A 250 -1.38 8.38 4.82
C LEU A 250 -1.83 8.95 3.46
N GLU A 251 -1.90 10.27 3.30
CA GLU A 251 -2.37 10.95 2.08
C GLU A 251 -1.32 11.04 0.96
N ILE A 252 -0.02 11.09 1.29
CA ILE A 252 1.05 11.31 0.30
C ILE A 252 1.00 10.38 -0.93
N PRO A 253 0.81 9.05 -0.81
CA PRO A 253 0.76 8.17 -1.97
C PRO A 253 -0.36 8.56 -2.95
N TRP A 254 -1.52 8.95 -2.42
CA TRP A 254 -2.69 9.36 -3.19
C TRP A 254 -2.49 10.72 -3.86
N LEU A 255 -1.80 11.63 -3.17
CA LEU A 255 -1.44 12.95 -3.71
C LEU A 255 -0.42 12.84 -4.83
N SER A 256 0.59 11.99 -4.65
CA SER A 256 1.56 11.70 -5.70
C SER A 256 0.87 11.03 -6.90
N LEU A 257 -0.04 10.07 -6.68
CA LEU A 257 -0.87 9.48 -7.73
C LEU A 257 -1.65 10.55 -8.51
N GLY A 258 -2.27 11.50 -7.81
CA GLY A 258 -2.96 12.65 -8.42
C GLY A 258 -2.12 13.46 -9.42
N THR A 259 -0.80 13.57 -9.18
CA THR A 259 0.10 14.24 -10.13
C THR A 259 0.33 13.45 -11.41
N TYR A 260 0.43 12.13 -11.33
CA TYR A 260 0.58 11.26 -12.50
C TYR A 260 -0.71 11.21 -13.34
N LEU A 261 -1.86 11.26 -12.68
CA LEU A 261 -3.16 11.35 -13.36
C LEU A 261 -3.29 12.62 -14.19
N SER A 262 -2.71 13.74 -13.73
CA SER A 262 -2.78 15.00 -14.44
C SER A 262 -1.93 15.02 -15.72
N LEU A 263 -0.75 14.39 -15.69
CA LEU A 263 0.13 14.26 -16.87
C LEU A 263 -0.49 13.39 -17.97
N ASP A 264 -1.30 12.42 -17.56
CA ASP A 264 -1.90 11.42 -18.44
C ASP A 264 -3.10 11.93 -19.26
N GLU A 265 -3.63 13.10 -18.93
CA GLU A 265 -4.75 13.75 -19.63
C GLU A 265 -4.30 14.91 -20.52
N GLU A 266 -3.04 15.36 -20.41
CA GLU A 266 -2.44 16.40 -21.25
C GLU A 266 -1.80 15.82 -22.54
N ILE A 267 -1.89 14.50 -22.74
CA ILE A 267 -1.40 13.73 -23.91
C ILE A 267 -2.59 13.12 -24.63
#